data_AF-A0A351NY76-F1
#
_entry.id   AF-A0A351NY76-F1
#
_cell.length_a   1.000
_cell.length_b   1.000
_cell.length_c   1.000
_cell.angle_alpha   90.00
_cell.angle_beta   90.00
_cell.angle_gamma   90.00
#
_symmetry.space_group_name_H-M   'P 1'
#
loop_
_entity.id
_entity.type
_entity.pdbx_description
1 polymer ?
#
loop_
_entity_poly.entity_id
_entity_poly.type
_entity_poly.pdbx_seq_one_letter_code
_entity_poly.pdbx_strand_id
1 'polypeptide(L)'
;MSKIALPSTNDYLNLLLNGTPLIDVRAPIEHQCGALPFAINLPLMTNDERHEIGICYREHGQKAAVALGHKRVCGADKEARVNAWQVFFRTNPTAVLYCARGGLRSRISQQWLADTGIQCPRVEGGYKGLRSFLIEQINEICETTKLVLLSGMTGTGKTQLIKTLPRTIDLEGAANHKGSSFGRPLGEQPAQID
;
A
#
# COMPACT_ATOMS: atom_id res chain seq x y z
N MET A 1 -34.80 -0.67 -0.38
CA MET A 1 -33.84 0.29 0.23
C MET A 1 -32.64 0.37 -0.68
N SER A 2 -32.35 1.54 -1.26
CA SER A 2 -31.15 1.71 -2.09
C SER A 2 -29.92 1.47 -1.21
N LYS A 3 -29.03 0.56 -1.63
CA LYS A 3 -27.72 0.43 -0.99
C LYS A 3 -26.99 1.75 -1.21
N ILE A 4 -26.85 2.56 -0.17
CA ILE A 4 -25.97 3.72 -0.20
C ILE A 4 -24.59 3.21 -0.60
N ALA A 5 -24.06 3.73 -1.70
CA ALA A 5 -22.73 3.36 -2.17
C ALA A 5 -21.71 3.85 -1.13
N LEU A 6 -20.91 2.93 -0.58
CA LEU A 6 -19.85 3.29 0.34
C LEU A 6 -18.76 4.08 -0.41
N PRO A 7 -18.15 5.09 0.23
CA PRO A 7 -17.30 6.06 -0.47
C PRO A 7 -16.01 5.44 -1.02
N SER A 8 -15.50 5.99 -2.12
CA SER A 8 -14.16 5.68 -2.62
C SER A 8 -13.44 6.97 -3.02
N THR A 9 -12.10 6.91 -3.05
CA THR A 9 -11.26 8.04 -3.42
C THR A 9 -10.21 7.61 -4.44
N ASN A 10 -10.00 8.47 -5.44
CA ASN A 10 -8.93 8.41 -6.42
C ASN A 10 -7.99 9.63 -6.31
N ASP A 11 -8.08 10.39 -5.20
CA ASP A 11 -7.24 11.55 -4.93
C ASP A 11 -5.85 11.11 -4.43
N TYR A 12 -5.12 10.45 -5.33
CA TYR A 12 -3.87 9.79 -5.04
C TYR A 12 -2.79 10.74 -4.54
N LEU A 13 -2.74 11.95 -5.09
CA LEU A 13 -1.72 12.94 -4.72
C LEU A 13 -1.88 13.36 -3.25
N ASN A 14 -3.09 13.71 -2.83
CA ASN A 14 -3.33 14.11 -1.45
C ASN A 14 -3.17 12.94 -0.46
N LEU A 15 -3.52 11.71 -0.87
CA LEU A 15 -3.26 10.53 -0.05
C LEU A 15 -1.76 10.36 0.25
N LEU A 16 -0.91 10.60 -0.74
CA LEU A 16 0.54 10.42 -0.64
C LEU A 16 1.27 11.57 0.06
N LEU A 17 0.80 12.81 -0.10
CA LEU A 17 1.49 14.00 0.40
C LEU A 17 1.06 14.41 1.82
N ASN A 18 -0.20 14.17 2.21
CA ASN A 18 -0.76 14.78 3.42
C ASN A 18 -0.61 13.92 4.69
N GLY A 19 0.20 12.87 4.67
CA GLY A 19 0.32 11.99 5.83
C GLY A 19 -0.97 11.23 6.15
N THR A 20 -1.81 10.97 5.13
CA THR A 20 -3.13 10.36 5.34
C THR A 20 -2.98 8.98 5.97
N PRO A 21 -3.60 8.69 7.13
CA PRO A 21 -3.51 7.37 7.74
C PRO A 21 -4.16 6.30 6.85
N LEU A 22 -3.46 5.20 6.59
CA LEU A 22 -3.95 4.17 5.69
C LEU A 22 -4.06 2.82 6.40
N ILE A 23 -5.13 2.07 6.10
CA ILE A 23 -5.23 0.66 6.44
C ILE A 23 -4.98 -0.19 5.19
N ASP A 24 -3.92 -0.98 5.25
CA ASP A 24 -3.67 -2.04 4.28
C ASP A 24 -4.36 -3.33 4.73
N VAL A 25 -5.45 -3.71 4.03
CA VAL A 25 -6.18 -4.95 4.33
C VAL A 25 -5.65 -6.17 3.57
N ARG A 26 -4.51 -6.04 2.87
CA ARG A 26 -3.82 -7.18 2.24
C ARG A 26 -3.22 -8.11 3.30
N ALA A 27 -2.86 -9.31 2.88
CA ALA A 27 -2.19 -10.24 3.79
C ALA A 27 -0.81 -9.70 4.20
N PRO A 28 -0.29 -10.08 5.39
CA PRO A 28 1.00 -9.58 5.88
C PRO A 28 2.16 -9.70 4.89
N ILE A 29 2.23 -10.80 4.13
CA ILE A 29 3.28 -11.01 3.13
C ILE A 29 3.23 -9.95 2.00
N GLU A 30 2.04 -9.54 1.57
CA GLU A 30 1.89 -8.51 0.54
C GLU A 30 2.31 -7.13 1.06
N HIS A 31 2.06 -6.85 2.35
CA HIS A 31 2.44 -5.59 2.99
C HIS A 31 3.96 -5.50 3.16
N GLN A 32 4.60 -6.59 3.61
CA GLN A 32 6.04 -6.68 3.77
C GLN A 32 6.81 -6.50 2.46
N CYS A 33 6.29 -7.03 1.34
CA CYS A 33 6.89 -6.82 0.02
C CYS A 33 6.78 -5.38 -0.49
N GLY A 34 5.89 -4.57 0.07
CA GLY A 34 5.76 -3.15 -0.26
C GLY A 34 4.38 -2.61 0.05
N ALA A 35 4.33 -1.49 0.74
CA ALA A 35 3.11 -0.81 1.20
C ALA A 35 3.14 0.68 0.86
N LEU A 36 2.00 1.35 1.01
CA LEU A 36 1.93 2.80 0.87
C LEU A 36 2.55 3.49 2.08
N PRO A 37 3.12 4.70 1.93
CA PRO A 37 3.52 5.54 3.06
C PRO A 37 2.33 5.71 4.03
N PHE A 38 2.62 5.79 5.34
CA PHE A 38 1.61 5.98 6.40
C PHE A 38 0.57 4.85 6.55
N ALA A 39 0.79 3.71 5.89
CA ALA A 39 -0.07 2.54 6.02
C ALA A 39 0.32 1.66 7.21
N ILE A 40 -0.69 1.19 7.93
CA ILE A 40 -0.58 0.06 8.85
C ILE A 40 -1.26 -1.18 8.26
N ASN A 41 -0.71 -2.36 8.53
CA ASN A 41 -1.36 -3.61 8.10
C ASN A 41 -2.37 -4.08 9.15
N LEU A 42 -3.67 -3.99 8.81
CA LEU A 42 -4.74 -4.65 9.54
C LEU A 42 -5.46 -5.59 8.56
N PRO A 43 -4.94 -6.81 8.37
CA PRO A 43 -5.28 -7.67 7.25
C PRO A 43 -6.73 -8.15 7.30
N LEU A 44 -7.39 -8.22 6.14
CA LEU A 44 -8.66 -8.95 6.02
C LEU A 44 -8.44 -10.46 6.20
N MET A 45 -7.26 -10.97 5.85
CA MET A 45 -6.92 -12.38 5.88
C MET A 45 -5.43 -12.63 6.16
N THR A 46 -5.12 -13.72 6.85
CA THR A 46 -3.74 -14.18 7.08
C THR A 46 -3.08 -14.65 5.78
N ASN A 47 -1.79 -14.95 5.83
CA ASN A 47 -1.07 -15.49 4.68
C ASN A 47 -1.64 -16.84 4.22
N ASP A 48 -1.96 -17.72 5.17
CA ASP A 48 -2.52 -19.05 4.89
C ASP A 48 -3.94 -18.96 4.33
N GLU A 49 -4.79 -18.13 4.96
CA GLU A 49 -6.14 -17.88 4.46
C GLU A 49 -6.11 -17.29 3.04
N ARG A 50 -5.20 -16.34 2.78
CA ARG A 50 -4.99 -15.79 1.44
C ARG A 50 -4.61 -16.88 0.44
N HIS A 51 -3.69 -17.76 0.81
CA HIS A 51 -3.22 -18.83 -0.07
C HIS A 51 -4.37 -19.76 -0.44
N GLU A 52 -5.11 -20.27 0.53
CA GLU A 52 -6.24 -21.17 0.32
C GLU A 52 -7.38 -20.52 -0.49
N ILE A 53 -7.77 -19.29 -0.13
CA ILE A 53 -8.82 -18.54 -0.84
C ILE A 53 -8.36 -18.23 -2.26
N GLY A 54 -7.08 -17.94 -2.47
CA GLY A 54 -6.48 -17.72 -3.79
C GLY A 54 -6.55 -18.97 -4.68
N ILE A 55 -6.24 -20.14 -4.13
CA ILE A 55 -6.39 -21.43 -4.82
C ILE A 55 -7.85 -21.66 -5.18
N CYS A 56 -8.76 -21.52 -4.22
CA CYS A 56 -10.20 -21.69 -4.45
C CYS A 56 -10.73 -20.74 -5.53
N TYR A 57 -10.28 -19.48 -5.54
CA TYR A 57 -10.64 -18.51 -6.58
C TYR A 57 -10.20 -18.95 -7.96
N ARG A 58 -8.97 -19.46 -8.09
CA ARG A 58 -8.41 -19.92 -9.36
C ARG A 58 -9.14 -21.16 -9.89
N GLU A 59 -9.50 -22.08 -9.01
CA GLU A 59 -10.05 -23.39 -9.40
C GLU A 59 -11.58 -23.40 -9.50
N HIS A 60 -12.26 -22.66 -8.61
CA HIS A 60 -13.71 -22.73 -8.43
C HIS A 60 -14.41 -21.38 -8.60
N GLY A 61 -13.64 -20.32 -8.91
CA GLY A 61 -14.15 -18.99 -9.21
C GLY A 61 -14.53 -18.15 -7.98
N GLN A 62 -14.98 -16.92 -8.26
CA GLN A 62 -15.20 -15.90 -7.24
C GLN A 62 -16.23 -16.29 -6.18
N LYS A 63 -17.37 -16.88 -6.57
CA LYS A 63 -18.44 -17.22 -5.61
C LYS A 63 -17.95 -18.23 -4.56
N ALA A 64 -17.23 -19.25 -5.00
CA ALA A 64 -16.66 -20.26 -4.10
C ALA A 64 -15.61 -19.65 -3.16
N ALA A 65 -14.72 -18.81 -3.68
CA ALA A 65 -13.71 -18.12 -2.88
C ALA A 65 -14.32 -17.21 -1.80
N VAL A 66 -15.42 -16.52 -2.11
CA VAL A 66 -16.15 -15.70 -1.13
C VAL A 66 -16.78 -16.55 -0.04
N ALA A 67 -17.42 -17.66 -0.43
CA ALA A 67 -18.00 -18.60 0.54
C ALA A 67 -16.93 -19.19 1.46
N LEU A 68 -15.78 -19.59 0.90
CA LEU A 68 -14.64 -20.07 1.68
C LEU A 68 -14.08 -18.98 2.60
N GLY A 69 -13.95 -17.75 2.11
CA GLY A 69 -13.49 -16.61 2.90
C GLY A 69 -14.40 -16.34 4.10
N HIS A 70 -15.72 -16.38 3.93
CA HIS A 70 -16.67 -16.26 5.04
C HIS A 70 -16.62 -17.43 6.01
N LYS A 71 -16.28 -18.63 5.54
CA LYS A 71 -16.09 -19.81 6.40
C LYS A 71 -14.80 -19.74 7.21
N ARG A 72 -13.72 -19.22 6.62
CA ARG A 72 -12.41 -19.07 7.27
C ARG A 72 -12.36 -17.88 8.22
N VAL A 73 -12.96 -16.76 7.84
CA VAL A 73 -12.96 -15.51 8.61
C VAL A 73 -14.33 -15.29 9.23
N CYS A 74 -14.58 -15.95 10.35
CA CYS A 74 -15.86 -15.89 11.08
C CYS A 74 -15.65 -15.86 12.60
N GLY A 75 -16.76 -15.66 13.33
CA GLY A 75 -16.75 -15.62 14.79
C GLY A 75 -15.72 -14.63 15.36
N ALA A 76 -14.96 -15.10 16.35
CA ALA A 76 -13.98 -14.31 17.08
C ALA A 76 -12.91 -13.67 16.17
N ASP A 77 -12.47 -14.35 15.11
CA ASP A 77 -11.43 -13.80 14.21
C ASP A 77 -11.95 -12.62 13.39
N LYS A 78 -13.20 -12.73 12.90
CA LYS A 78 -13.86 -11.61 12.22
C LYS A 78 -14.06 -10.44 13.18
N GLU A 79 -14.57 -10.72 14.38
CA GLU A 79 -14.80 -9.69 15.41
C GLU A 79 -13.50 -8.99 15.79
N ALA A 80 -12.41 -9.72 16.00
CA ALA A 80 -11.10 -9.16 16.28
C ALA A 80 -10.60 -8.22 15.16
N ARG A 81 -10.73 -8.63 13.88
CA ARG A 81 -10.34 -7.80 12.72
C ARG A 81 -11.17 -6.53 12.65
N VAL A 82 -12.49 -6.63 12.79
CA VAL A 82 -13.40 -5.48 12.78
C VAL A 82 -13.11 -4.55 13.94
N ASN A 83 -12.91 -5.07 15.16
CA ASN A 83 -12.57 -4.28 16.33
C ASN A 83 -11.25 -3.52 16.14
N ALA A 84 -10.22 -4.14 15.57
CA ALA A 84 -8.95 -3.49 15.26
C ALA A 84 -9.14 -2.32 14.27
N TRP A 85 -9.95 -2.50 13.24
CA TRP A 85 -10.31 -1.42 12.31
C TRP A 85 -11.08 -0.30 13.03
N GLN A 86 -12.08 -0.62 13.84
CA GLN A 86 -12.86 0.38 14.57
C GLN A 86 -11.98 1.22 15.51
N VAL A 87 -11.05 0.59 16.24
CA VAL A 87 -10.11 1.30 17.10
C VAL A 87 -9.27 2.28 16.27
N PHE A 88 -8.74 1.84 15.13
CA PHE A 88 -7.93 2.69 14.27
C PHE A 88 -8.71 3.87 13.69
N PHE A 89 -9.95 3.65 13.23
CA PHE A 89 -10.79 4.71 12.66
C PHE A 89 -11.29 5.71 13.71
N ARG A 90 -11.46 5.29 14.97
CA ARG A 90 -11.80 6.21 16.06
C ARG A 90 -10.64 7.18 16.37
N THR A 91 -9.40 6.72 16.27
CA THR A 91 -8.21 7.58 16.46
C THR A 91 -7.81 8.31 15.19
N ASN A 92 -8.22 7.82 14.00
CA ASN A 92 -7.90 8.39 12.70
C ASN A 92 -9.17 8.53 11.83
N PRO A 93 -10.05 9.52 12.07
CA PRO A 93 -11.32 9.65 11.36
C PRO A 93 -11.18 9.88 9.84
N THR A 94 -10.03 10.40 9.40
CA THR A 94 -9.71 10.66 7.98
C THR A 94 -9.04 9.47 7.30
N ALA A 95 -8.90 8.33 7.99
CA ALA A 95 -8.21 7.18 7.44
C ALA A 95 -8.88 6.62 6.18
N VAL A 96 -8.08 5.98 5.34
CA VAL A 96 -8.56 5.35 4.10
C VAL A 96 -8.07 3.91 4.06
N LEU A 97 -8.92 2.99 3.58
CA LEU A 97 -8.53 1.58 3.43
C LEU A 97 -8.16 1.24 1.99
N TYR A 98 -7.23 0.31 1.80
CA TYR A 98 -6.91 -0.20 0.48
C TYR A 98 -6.61 -1.70 0.49
N CYS A 99 -6.78 -2.32 -0.68
CA CYS A 99 -6.26 -3.65 -0.95
C CYS A 99 -5.40 -3.61 -2.22
N ALA A 100 -4.95 -4.75 -2.74
CA ALA A 100 -4.02 -4.77 -3.88
C ALA A 100 -4.54 -4.05 -5.13
N ARG A 101 -5.84 -4.18 -5.45
CA ARG A 101 -6.45 -3.68 -6.70
C ARG A 101 -7.75 -2.91 -6.50
N GLY A 102 -8.07 -2.50 -5.26
CA GLY A 102 -9.35 -1.84 -4.96
C GLY A 102 -10.58 -2.71 -5.19
N GLY A 103 -10.41 -4.03 -5.21
CA GLY A 103 -11.44 -5.03 -5.53
C GLY A 103 -12.22 -5.51 -4.32
N LEU A 104 -12.53 -6.81 -4.30
CA LEU A 104 -13.46 -7.38 -3.33
C LEU A 104 -12.98 -7.31 -1.88
N ARG A 105 -11.67 -7.48 -1.62
CA ARG A 105 -11.11 -7.46 -0.26
C ARG A 105 -11.35 -6.12 0.45
N SER A 106 -11.08 -5.01 -0.22
CA SER A 106 -11.36 -3.68 0.35
C SER A 106 -12.87 -3.44 0.48
N ARG A 107 -13.69 -3.88 -0.47
CA ARG A 107 -15.16 -3.75 -0.38
C ARG A 107 -15.76 -4.54 0.78
N ILE A 108 -15.29 -5.77 1.03
CA ILE A 108 -15.75 -6.60 2.15
C ILE A 108 -15.37 -5.93 3.48
N SER A 109 -14.11 -5.50 3.61
CA SER A 109 -13.63 -4.84 4.83
C SER A 109 -14.40 -3.55 5.11
N GLN A 110 -14.63 -2.75 4.05
CA GLN A 110 -15.44 -1.53 4.10
C GLN A 110 -16.88 -1.80 4.52
N GLN A 111 -17.50 -2.87 3.97
CA GLN A 111 -18.87 -3.25 4.33
C GLN A 111 -18.96 -3.70 5.79
N TRP A 112 -18.05 -4.58 6.24
CA TRP A 112 -18.04 -5.04 7.63
C TRP A 112 -17.87 -3.88 8.61
N LEU A 113 -17.06 -2.88 8.26
CA LEU A 113 -16.90 -1.70 9.10
C LEU A 113 -18.15 -0.82 9.07
N ALA A 114 -18.77 -0.64 7.91
CA ALA A 114 -20.03 0.09 7.76
C ALA A 114 -21.19 -0.57 8.54
N ASP A 115 -21.22 -1.89 8.61
CA ASP A 115 -22.19 -2.65 9.42
C ASP A 115 -22.06 -2.33 10.92
N THR A 116 -20.90 -1.81 11.37
CA THR A 116 -20.69 -1.32 12.74
C THR A 116 -20.95 0.18 12.92
N GLY A 117 -21.42 0.87 11.87
CA GLY A 117 -21.73 2.31 11.88
C GLY A 117 -20.57 3.23 11.48
N ILE A 118 -19.39 2.71 11.14
CA ILE A 118 -18.26 3.52 10.68
C ILE A 118 -18.16 3.45 9.16
N GLN A 119 -18.48 4.56 8.50
CA GLN A 119 -18.24 4.71 7.06
C GLN A 119 -16.82 5.19 6.81
N CYS A 120 -16.12 4.53 5.90
CA CYS A 120 -14.75 4.83 5.56
C CYS A 120 -14.56 4.81 4.03
N PRO A 121 -13.75 5.72 3.47
CA PRO A 121 -13.38 5.65 2.06
C PRO A 121 -12.41 4.49 1.81
N ARG A 122 -12.46 3.97 0.57
CA ARG A 122 -11.44 3.06 0.04
C ARG A 122 -10.70 3.65 -1.15
N VAL A 123 -9.44 3.29 -1.32
CA VAL A 123 -8.64 3.66 -2.49
C VAL A 123 -9.16 2.92 -3.73
N GLU A 124 -9.52 3.67 -4.77
CA GLU A 124 -9.81 3.14 -6.10
C GLU A 124 -8.55 2.58 -6.74
N GLY A 125 -8.65 1.48 -7.49
CA GLY A 125 -7.47 0.80 -8.04
C GLY A 125 -6.49 0.20 -7.00
N GLY A 126 -6.65 0.50 -5.71
CA GLY A 126 -5.83 -0.02 -4.61
C GLY A 126 -4.35 0.33 -4.73
N TYR A 127 -3.50 -0.52 -4.14
CA TYR A 127 -2.04 -0.37 -4.21
C TYR A 127 -1.53 -0.29 -5.66
N LYS A 128 -2.09 -1.12 -6.56
CA LYS A 128 -1.71 -1.10 -7.99
C LYS A 128 -2.02 0.25 -8.64
N GLY A 129 -3.21 0.81 -8.40
CA GLY A 129 -3.61 2.10 -8.96
C GLY A 129 -2.68 3.23 -8.53
N LEU A 130 -2.38 3.30 -7.23
CA LEU A 130 -1.44 4.29 -6.68
C LEU A 130 -0.02 4.11 -7.22
N ARG A 131 0.45 2.87 -7.36
CA ARG A 131 1.78 2.60 -7.94
C ARG A 131 1.85 3.00 -9.41
N SER A 132 0.79 2.76 -10.19
CA SER A 132 0.69 3.22 -11.58
C SER A 132 0.73 4.75 -11.65
N PHE A 133 -0.04 5.43 -10.80
CA PHE A 133 -0.02 6.90 -10.70
C PHE A 133 1.39 7.44 -10.39
N LEU A 134 2.11 6.85 -9.42
CA LEU A 134 3.49 7.27 -9.12
C LEU A 134 4.43 7.10 -10.31
N ILE A 135 4.30 6.01 -11.08
CA ILE A 135 5.10 5.78 -12.29
C ILE A 135 4.78 6.83 -13.36
N GLU A 136 3.50 7.14 -13.56
CA GLU A 136 3.05 8.18 -14.49
C GLU A 136 3.59 9.56 -14.10
N GLN A 137 3.54 9.92 -12.81
CA GLN A 137 4.13 11.16 -12.32
C GLN A 137 5.65 11.22 -12.53
N ILE A 138 6.36 10.11 -12.34
CA ILE A 138 7.81 10.05 -12.61
C ILE A 138 8.08 10.32 -14.10
N ASN A 139 7.32 9.70 -15.00
CA ASN A 139 7.46 9.92 -16.44
C ASN A 139 7.18 11.38 -16.81
N GLU A 140 6.08 11.96 -16.29
CA GLU A 140 5.73 13.36 -16.51
C GLU A 140 6.84 14.31 -16.03
N ILE A 141 7.40 14.08 -14.84
CA ILE A 141 8.50 14.89 -14.30
C ILE A 141 9.73 14.81 -15.20
N CYS A 142 10.08 13.61 -15.68
CA CYS A 142 11.21 13.41 -16.58
C CYS A 142 11.04 14.16 -17.92
N GLU A 143 9.81 14.32 -18.41
CA GLU A 143 9.51 15.03 -19.66
C GLU A 143 9.42 16.55 -19.49
N THR A 144 8.89 17.01 -18.35
CA THR A 144 8.53 18.42 -18.15
C THR A 144 9.54 19.22 -17.36
N THR A 145 10.39 18.55 -16.58
CA THR A 145 11.30 19.20 -15.62
C THR A 145 12.76 19.04 -16.02
N LYS A 146 13.53 20.13 -15.88
CA LYS A 146 14.98 20.07 -16.05
C LYS A 146 15.63 19.35 -14.87
N LEU A 147 16.03 18.11 -15.08
CA LEU A 147 16.82 17.33 -14.12
C LEU A 147 18.30 17.66 -14.24
N VAL A 148 18.98 17.87 -13.11
CA VAL A 148 20.43 18.11 -13.07
C VAL A 148 21.09 16.91 -12.40
N LEU A 149 21.92 16.20 -13.15
CA LEU A 149 22.71 15.08 -12.63
C LEU A 149 23.99 15.61 -11.98
N LEU A 150 24.14 15.41 -10.67
CA LEU A 150 25.40 15.63 -9.97
C LEU A 150 26.28 14.37 -10.08
N SER A 151 27.26 14.39 -10.97
CA SER A 151 28.24 13.31 -11.15
C SER A 151 29.64 13.72 -10.68
N GLY A 152 30.52 12.74 -10.46
CA GLY A 152 31.91 12.97 -10.03
C GLY A 152 32.51 11.79 -9.29
N MET A 153 33.82 11.83 -9.00
CA MET A 153 34.57 10.74 -8.37
C MET A 153 34.00 10.32 -7.00
N THR A 154 34.25 9.08 -6.60
CA THR A 154 33.96 8.59 -5.24
C THR A 154 34.71 9.44 -4.21
N GLY A 155 34.07 9.76 -3.08
CA GLY A 155 34.71 10.52 -1.99
C GLY A 155 34.69 12.05 -2.15
N THR A 156 34.06 12.61 -3.18
CA THR A 156 34.02 14.08 -3.41
C THR A 156 32.87 14.82 -2.72
N GLY A 157 32.16 14.20 -1.77
CA GLY A 157 31.13 14.87 -0.97
C GLY A 157 29.76 15.06 -1.65
N LYS A 158 29.48 14.40 -2.79
CA LYS A 158 28.23 14.56 -3.55
C LYS A 158 26.98 14.27 -2.71
N THR A 159 26.99 13.19 -1.94
CA THR A 159 25.87 12.77 -1.10
C THR A 159 25.59 13.81 0.00
N GLN A 160 26.63 14.41 0.57
CA GLN A 160 26.49 15.50 1.54
C GLN A 160 25.84 16.73 0.89
N LEU A 161 26.29 17.14 -0.31
CA LEU A 161 25.71 18.27 -1.03
C LEU A 161 24.24 18.04 -1.42
N ILE A 162 23.91 16.86 -1.94
CA ILE A 162 22.52 16.51 -2.30
C ILE A 162 21.61 16.63 -1.07
N LYS A 163 22.04 16.16 0.11
CA LYS A 163 21.27 16.25 1.34
C LYS A 163 21.02 17.68 1.84
N THR A 164 21.76 18.69 1.39
CA THR A 164 21.51 20.10 1.75
C THR A 164 20.47 20.78 0.85
N LEU A 165 20.08 20.15 -0.25
CA LEU A 165 19.19 20.74 -1.24
C LEU A 165 17.74 20.26 -1.02
N PRO A 166 16.73 21.13 -1.20
CA PRO A 166 15.33 20.80 -0.90
C PRO A 166 14.65 19.93 -1.97
N ARG A 167 15.18 19.90 -3.20
CA ARG A 167 14.59 19.18 -4.35
C ARG A 167 15.60 18.23 -4.96
N THR A 168 15.93 17.18 -4.21
CA THR A 168 16.92 16.20 -4.62
C THR A 168 16.49 14.79 -4.29
N ILE A 169 17.04 13.85 -5.05
CA ILE A 169 16.85 12.41 -4.85
C ILE A 169 18.24 11.79 -4.74
N ASP A 170 18.51 11.11 -3.61
CA ASP A 170 19.70 10.30 -3.41
C ASP A 170 19.45 8.89 -3.97
N LEU A 171 19.72 8.69 -5.26
CA LEU A 171 19.50 7.40 -5.93
C LEU A 171 20.41 6.30 -5.39
N GLU A 172 21.64 6.64 -4.96
CA GLU A 172 22.56 5.67 -4.37
C GLU A 172 22.03 5.20 -3.01
N GLY A 173 21.59 6.13 -2.17
CA GLY A 173 20.93 5.83 -0.90
C GLY A 173 19.63 5.04 -1.10
N ALA A 174 18.80 5.44 -2.06
CA ALA A 174 17.54 4.75 -2.37
C ALA A 174 17.75 3.32 -2.89
N ALA A 175 18.84 3.05 -3.62
CA ALA A 175 19.20 1.71 -4.08
C ALA A 175 19.92 0.86 -3.01
N ASN A 176 20.13 1.42 -1.80
CA ASN A 176 21.04 0.88 -0.81
C ASN A 176 22.37 0.47 -1.46
N HIS A 177 22.98 1.34 -2.27
CA HIS A 177 24.21 1.05 -3.01
C HIS A 177 25.38 1.80 -2.35
N LYS A 178 26.60 1.23 -2.37
CA LYS A 178 27.80 1.89 -1.76
C LYS A 178 28.80 2.44 -2.78
N GLY A 179 28.46 2.44 -4.06
CA GLY A 179 29.38 2.81 -5.13
C GLY A 179 30.39 1.70 -5.44
N SER A 180 30.91 1.68 -6.67
CA SER A 180 31.76 0.59 -7.17
C SER A 180 33.03 0.36 -6.34
N SER A 181 33.54 1.42 -5.68
CA SER A 181 34.77 1.38 -4.88
C SER A 181 34.60 0.73 -3.50
N PHE A 182 33.38 0.64 -2.96
CA PHE A 182 33.13 0.17 -1.60
C PHE A 182 32.39 -1.18 -1.52
N GLY A 183 32.20 -1.84 -2.67
CA GLY A 183 31.65 -3.19 -2.74
C GLY A 183 30.16 -3.27 -2.36
N ARG A 184 29.71 -4.48 -2.00
CA ARG A 184 28.30 -4.72 -1.68
C ARG A 184 27.90 -4.10 -0.33
N PRO A 185 26.65 -3.65 -0.18
CA PRO A 185 26.11 -3.20 1.10
C PRO A 185 25.99 -4.38 2.08
N LEU A 186 25.85 -4.07 3.37
CA LEU A 186 25.60 -5.08 4.42
C LEU A 186 24.15 -5.60 4.43
N GLY A 187 23.25 -4.89 3.75
CA GLY A 187 21.84 -5.27 3.58
C GLY A 187 21.49 -5.48 2.11
N GLU A 188 20.28 -5.94 1.86
CA GLU A 188 19.77 -6.18 0.50
C GLU A 188 19.41 -4.86 -0.20
N GLN A 189 19.55 -4.83 -1.51
CA GLN A 189 18.99 -3.74 -2.31
C GLN A 189 17.46 -3.85 -2.31
N PRO A 190 16.72 -2.72 -2.29
CA PRO A 190 15.28 -2.77 -2.43
C PRO A 190 14.89 -3.48 -3.73
N ALA A 191 14.07 -4.52 -3.60
CA ALA A 191 13.53 -5.23 -4.75
C ALA A 191 12.27 -4.52 -5.26
N GLN A 192 11.97 -4.72 -6.55
CA GLN A 192 10.64 -4.39 -7.05
C GLN A 192 9.63 -5.39 -6.48
N ILE A 193 8.44 -4.89 -6.13
CA ILE A 193 7.32 -5.76 -5.80
C ILE A 193 6.83 -6.46 -7.08
N ASP A 194 6.77 -7.80 -7.02
CA ASP A 194 6.21 -8.66 -8.08
C ASP A 194 4.68 -8.53 -8.21
#